data_AF-A0AAN0JVV0-F1
#
_entry.id   AF-A0AAN0JVV0-F1
#
_cell.length_a   1.000
_cell.length_b   1.000
_cell.length_c   1.000
_cell.angle_alpha   90.00
_cell.angle_beta   90.00
_cell.angle_gamma   90.00
#
_symmetry.space_group_name_H-M   'P 1'
#
loop_
_entity.id
_entity.type
_entity.pdbx_description
1 polymer ?
#
loop_
_entity_poly.entity_id
_entity_poly.type
_entity_poly.pdbx_seq_one_letter_code
_entity_poly.pdbx_strand_id
1 'polypeptide(L)'
;MKLLQSRVDLFPLNPSYATCSVSVYAEIGVAKKPLHCPIDLIGIDPDTTICINRSPPPSSSMRDSTSSSSSTASISQTRRETEEGTFRSDIAYRVMTECTGTIKERLDLSTCSLVDRLLEKRIINEKQKTQITDQHCGLTADQRMDKLLSLVKASIEVDSQVFHLFVEIIKQENTLITDRLAQTLLDYYKRLL
;
A
#
# COMPACT_ATOMS: atom_id res chain seq x y z
N MET A 1 -21.94 -17.94 -6.37
CA MET A 1 -20.69 -17.60 -7.08
C MET A 1 -20.40 -18.74 -8.04
N LYS A 2 -20.23 -18.46 -9.34
CA LYS A 2 -19.94 -19.50 -10.34
C LYS A 2 -18.47 -19.36 -10.70
N LEU A 3 -17.63 -20.29 -10.26
CA LEU A 3 -16.22 -20.32 -10.63
C LEU A 3 -16.12 -20.85 -12.05
N LEU A 4 -15.67 -20.00 -12.98
CA LEU A 4 -15.39 -20.41 -14.35
C LEU A 4 -14.01 -21.07 -14.35
N GLN A 5 -14.00 -22.38 -14.62
CA GLN A 5 -12.76 -23.13 -14.80
C GLN A 5 -12.12 -22.69 -16.12
N SER A 6 -11.03 -21.94 -16.05
CA SER A 6 -10.22 -21.63 -17.21
C SER A 6 -9.09 -22.65 -17.31
N ARG A 7 -9.07 -23.42 -18.38
CA ARG A 7 -8.04 -24.43 -18.65
C ARG A 7 -6.91 -23.75 -19.42
N VAL A 8 -5.71 -23.70 -18.86
CA VAL A 8 -4.52 -23.19 -19.56
C VAL A 8 -3.88 -24.38 -20.28
N ASP A 9 -4.28 -24.64 -21.52
CA ASP A 9 -3.87 -25.82 -22.29
C ASP A 9 -2.50 -25.68 -22.98
N LEU A 10 -1.73 -24.61 -22.74
CA LEU A 10 -0.45 -24.38 -23.41
C LEU A 10 0.62 -23.92 -22.41
N PHE A 11 1.37 -24.88 -21.87
CA PHE A 11 2.65 -24.60 -21.24
C PHE A 11 3.73 -24.54 -22.34
N PRO A 12 4.47 -23.42 -22.49
CA PRO A 12 5.68 -23.41 -23.29
C PRO A 12 6.68 -24.43 -22.72
N LEU A 13 7.50 -25.04 -23.58
CA LEU A 13 8.58 -26.00 -23.22
C LEU A 13 9.67 -25.43 -22.28
N ASN A 14 9.60 -24.13 -21.95
CA ASN A 14 10.43 -23.50 -20.93
C ASN A 14 9.56 -23.26 -19.68
N PRO A 15 10.03 -23.56 -18.46
CA PRO A 15 9.27 -23.34 -17.23
C PRO A 15 9.20 -21.83 -16.92
N SER A 16 8.43 -21.10 -17.73
CA SER A 16 7.99 -19.75 -17.39
C SER A 16 6.93 -19.90 -16.31
N TYR A 17 7.21 -19.42 -15.11
CA TYR A 17 6.26 -19.33 -14.00
C TYR A 17 4.92 -18.78 -14.52
N ALA A 18 3.92 -19.66 -14.65
CA ALA A 18 2.58 -19.25 -15.01
C ALA A 18 1.99 -18.52 -13.79
N THR A 19 1.79 -17.21 -13.91
CA THR A 19 1.15 -16.42 -12.85
C THR A 19 -0.35 -16.35 -13.12
N CYS A 20 -1.15 -16.67 -12.11
CA CYS A 20 -2.61 -16.56 -12.16
C CYS A 20 -3.05 -15.58 -11.07
N SER A 21 -3.88 -14.59 -11.43
CA SER A 21 -4.48 -13.65 -10.49
C SER A 21 -5.96 -13.95 -10.33
N VAL A 22 -6.41 -14.12 -9.09
CA VAL A 22 -7.81 -14.38 -8.74
C VAL A 22 -8.31 -13.24 -7.87
N SER A 23 -9.36 -12.55 -8.31
CA SER A 23 -10.02 -11.48 -7.55
C SER A 23 -11.42 -11.90 -7.13
N VAL A 24 -11.75 -11.69 -5.86
CA VAL A 24 -13.07 -12.01 -5.28
C VAL A 24 -13.75 -10.73 -4.84
N TYR A 25 -14.94 -10.47 -5.38
CA TYR A 25 -15.74 -9.29 -5.09
C TYR A 25 -17.07 -9.69 -4.45
N ALA A 26 -17.52 -8.87 -3.50
CA ALA A 26 -18.85 -8.95 -2.93
C ALA A 26 -19.44 -7.53 -2.87
N GLU A 27 -20.73 -7.41 -3.17
CA GLU A 27 -21.45 -6.15 -3.00
C GLU A 27 -21.54 -5.77 -1.52
N ILE A 28 -21.42 -4.47 -1.25
CA ILE A 28 -21.49 -3.90 0.10
C ILE A 28 -22.87 -4.19 0.69
N GLY A 29 -22.92 -4.78 1.88
CA GLY A 29 -24.17 -5.15 2.58
C GLY A 29 -24.78 -6.51 2.17
N VAL A 30 -24.26 -7.16 1.12
CA VAL A 30 -24.74 -8.47 0.65
C VAL A 30 -24.02 -9.62 1.35
N ALA A 31 -22.70 -9.50 1.56
CA ALA A 31 -21.93 -10.49 2.30
C ALA A 31 -22.23 -10.38 3.81
N LYS A 32 -23.02 -11.32 4.34
CA LYS A 32 -23.38 -11.39 5.77
C LYS A 32 -22.56 -12.40 6.57
N LYS A 33 -21.84 -13.30 5.89
CA LYS A 33 -21.00 -14.34 6.49
C LYS A 33 -19.60 -14.30 5.88
N PRO A 34 -18.55 -14.63 6.66
CA PRO A 34 -17.22 -14.82 6.12
C PRO A 34 -17.22 -15.85 4.98
N LEU A 35 -16.51 -15.54 3.90
CA LEU A 35 -16.25 -16.46 2.82
C LEU A 35 -15.02 -17.29 3.18
N HIS A 36 -15.20 -18.60 3.22
CA HIS A 36 -14.14 -19.59 3.32
C HIS A 36 -14.27 -20.54 2.13
N CYS A 37 -13.41 -20.39 1.13
CA CYS A 37 -13.43 -21.21 -0.08
C CYS A 37 -12.05 -21.89 -0.27
N PRO A 38 -11.93 -23.19 0.04
CA PRO A 38 -10.76 -23.96 -0.34
C PRO A 38 -10.79 -24.24 -1.85
N ILE A 39 -9.62 -24.18 -2.47
CA ILE A 39 -9.40 -24.49 -3.89
C ILE A 39 -8.26 -25.50 -3.95
N ASP A 40 -8.58 -26.73 -4.32
CA ASP A 40 -7.58 -27.78 -4.47
C ASP A 40 -6.86 -27.62 -5.81
N LEU A 41 -5.52 -27.58 -5.76
CA LEU A 41 -4.70 -27.52 -6.95
C LEU A 41 -4.36 -28.95 -7.37
N ILE A 42 -4.94 -29.37 -8.50
CA ILE A 42 -4.70 -30.69 -9.07
C ILE A 42 -3.43 -30.65 -9.92
N GLY A 43 -2.53 -31.63 -9.74
CA GLY A 43 -1.31 -31.77 -10.54
C GLY A 43 -0.08 -31.05 -9.99
N ILE A 44 -0.09 -30.69 -8.69
CA ILE A 44 1.07 -30.17 -7.95
C ILE A 44 1.52 -31.24 -6.95
N ASP A 45 2.82 -31.51 -6.87
CA ASP A 45 3.42 -32.41 -5.86
C ASP A 45 4.37 -31.58 -4.97
N PRO A 46 4.09 -31.44 -3.65
CA PRO A 46 2.97 -32.04 -2.93
C PRO A 46 1.62 -31.39 -3.25
N ASP A 47 0.55 -32.17 -3.11
CA ASP A 47 -0.82 -31.69 -3.22
C ASP A 47 -1.00 -30.44 -2.35
N THR A 48 -1.52 -29.37 -2.94
CA THR A 48 -1.62 -28.06 -2.30
C THR A 48 -3.03 -27.51 -2.43
N THR A 49 -3.60 -27.05 -1.32
CA THR A 49 -4.90 -26.36 -1.28
C THR A 49 -4.68 -24.88 -0.95
N ILE A 50 -5.30 -24.00 -1.73
CA ILE A 50 -5.32 -22.55 -1.44
C ILE A 50 -6.65 -22.19 -0.78
N CYS A 51 -6.62 -21.51 0.36
CA CYS A 51 -7.81 -21.05 1.06
C CYS A 51 -8.02 -19.54 0.88
N ILE A 52 -9.19 -19.15 0.35
CA ILE A 52 -9.62 -17.74 0.32
C ILE A 52 -10.46 -17.47 1.57
N ASN A 53 -9.90 -16.65 2.48
CA ASN A 53 -10.55 -16.21 3.71
C ASN A 53 -10.87 -14.71 3.63
N ARG A 54 -12.15 -14.36 3.57
CA ARG A 54 -12.63 -12.96 3.50
C ARG A 54 -13.76 -12.73 4.49
N SER A 55 -13.56 -11.82 5.44
CA SER A 55 -14.62 -11.34 6.33
C SER A 55 -15.39 -10.19 5.68
N PRO A 56 -16.72 -10.11 5.89
CA PRO A 56 -17.51 -9.00 5.38
C PRO A 56 -17.12 -7.67 6.06
N PRO A 57 -17.22 -6.53 5.35
CA PRO A 57 -16.99 -5.23 5.95
C PRO A 57 -18.05 -4.95 7.03
N PRO A 58 -17.69 -4.25 8.13
CA PRO A 58 -18.61 -3.94 9.21
C PRO A 58 -19.80 -3.11 8.69
N SER A 59 -21.02 -3.52 9.03
CA SER A 59 -22.26 -2.83 8.65
C SER A 59 -22.39 -1.50 9.37
N SER A 60 -22.46 -0.39 8.63
CA SER A 60 -22.79 0.93 9.18
C SER A 60 -24.28 0.99 9.53
N SER A 61 -24.64 0.95 10.81
CA SER A 61 -26.00 1.28 11.25
C SER A 61 -26.23 2.78 11.17
N MET A 62 -27.26 3.17 10.42
CA MET A 62 -27.73 4.54 10.20
C MET A 62 -27.96 5.28 11.54
N ARG A 63 -27.51 6.54 11.61
CA ARG A 63 -28.06 7.55 12.51
C ARG A 63 -29.06 8.39 11.72
N ASP A 64 -30.21 8.63 12.34
CA ASP A 64 -31.41 9.21 11.75
C ASP A 64 -31.25 10.63 11.19
N SER A 65 -32.13 10.92 10.24
CA SER A 65 -32.20 12.09 9.38
C SER A 65 -32.55 13.40 10.10
N THR A 66 -31.99 14.52 9.64
CA THR A 66 -32.74 15.77 9.49
C THR A 66 -32.25 16.49 8.24
N SER A 67 -33.21 16.90 7.40
CA SER A 67 -33.04 17.44 6.05
C SER A 67 -32.40 18.83 6.00
N SER A 68 -31.52 19.07 5.03
CA SER A 68 -31.64 20.19 4.08
C SER A 68 -30.66 20.04 2.91
N SER A 69 -31.19 20.28 1.73
CA SER A 69 -30.61 20.12 0.40
C SER A 69 -29.54 21.15 0.04
N SER A 70 -28.46 20.73 -0.64
CA SER A 70 -28.16 21.07 -2.04
C SER A 70 -26.82 20.46 -2.50
N SER A 71 -26.80 19.96 -3.73
CA SER A 71 -25.75 19.20 -4.44
C SER A 71 -24.39 19.94 -4.57
N THR A 72 -23.22 19.31 -4.53
CA THR A 72 -22.62 18.49 -5.61
C THR A 72 -21.23 17.97 -5.17
N ALA A 73 -20.78 16.87 -5.80
CA ALA A 73 -19.45 16.21 -5.73
C ALA A 73 -19.18 15.28 -4.53
N SER A 74 -19.57 14.00 -4.71
CA SER A 74 -19.25 12.89 -3.82
C SER A 74 -17.78 12.47 -3.96
N ILE A 75 -16.96 12.80 -2.96
CA ILE A 75 -15.70 12.09 -2.67
C ILE A 75 -15.95 11.20 -1.46
N SER A 76 -16.14 9.91 -1.69
CA SER A 76 -16.27 8.92 -0.62
C SER A 76 -14.87 8.45 -0.18
N GLN A 77 -14.19 9.25 0.64
CA GLN A 77 -13.15 8.74 1.53
C GLN A 77 -13.82 8.38 2.85
N THR A 78 -13.95 7.08 3.14
CA THR A 78 -14.23 6.61 4.51
C THR A 78 -12.99 6.85 5.36
N ARG A 79 -12.85 8.09 5.82
CA ARG A 79 -11.95 8.54 6.88
C ARG A 79 -12.46 7.92 8.18
N ARG A 80 -11.67 7.04 8.79
CA ARG A 80 -11.78 6.82 10.23
C ARG A 80 -11.41 8.15 10.88
N GLU A 81 -12.33 8.69 11.65
CA GLU A 81 -12.08 9.82 12.55
C GLU A 81 -11.07 9.36 13.60
N THR A 82 -9.80 9.65 13.32
CA THR A 82 -8.87 10.03 14.37
C THR A 82 -8.57 11.50 14.12
N GLU A 83 -8.80 12.31 15.14
CA GLU A 83 -8.49 13.73 15.19
C GLU A 83 -7.01 13.96 14.85
N GLU A 84 -6.71 14.27 13.60
CA GLU A 84 -5.42 14.85 13.22
C GLU A 84 -5.67 15.75 12.01
N GLY A 85 -5.31 17.03 12.17
CA GLY A 85 -5.40 18.01 11.10
C GLY A 85 -4.65 17.50 9.89
N THR A 86 -5.18 17.78 8.70
CA THR A 86 -4.51 17.51 7.43
C THR A 86 -3.05 17.96 7.54
N PHE A 87 -2.10 17.04 7.28
CA PHE A 87 -0.69 17.39 7.33
C PHE A 87 -0.44 18.58 6.39
N ARG A 88 0.45 19.49 6.78
CA ARG A 88 0.88 20.61 5.94
C ARG A 88 1.92 20.10 4.96
N SER A 89 1.61 20.16 3.66
CA SER A 89 2.49 19.64 2.61
C SER A 89 3.85 20.32 2.59
N ASP A 90 3.92 21.62 2.85
CA ASP A 90 5.17 22.39 2.89
C ASP A 90 6.11 21.93 4.02
N ILE A 91 5.55 21.67 5.20
CA ILE A 91 6.30 21.14 6.34
C ILE A 91 6.72 19.70 6.07
N ALA A 92 5.78 18.85 5.62
CA ALA A 92 6.07 17.45 5.33
C ALA A 92 7.16 17.28 4.25
N TYR A 93 7.11 18.09 3.19
CA TYR A 93 8.14 18.12 2.16
C TYR A 93 9.50 18.55 2.73
N ARG A 94 9.53 19.56 3.60
CA ARG A 94 10.75 20.01 4.28
C ARG A 94 11.33 18.92 5.17
N VAL A 95 10.52 18.24 5.97
CA VAL A 95 10.95 17.09 6.80
C VAL A 95 11.57 16.00 5.92
N MET A 96 10.91 15.62 4.83
CA MET A 96 11.42 14.60 3.92
C MET A 96 12.77 15.02 3.28
N THR A 97 12.96 16.30 3.02
CA THR A 97 14.20 16.83 2.46
C THR A 97 15.33 16.84 3.48
N GLU A 98 15.08 17.35 4.69
CA GLU A 98 16.10 17.45 5.73
C GLU A 98 16.47 16.09 6.34
N CYS A 99 15.52 15.16 6.43
CA CYS A 99 15.76 13.81 6.94
C CYS A 99 16.22 12.81 5.88
N THR A 100 16.48 13.24 4.62
CA THR A 100 16.87 12.33 3.52
C THR A 100 18.09 11.48 3.90
N GLY A 101 19.13 12.06 4.51
CA GLY A 101 20.31 11.30 4.94
C GLY A 101 19.98 10.24 5.99
N THR A 102 19.25 10.61 7.04
CA THR A 102 18.84 9.68 8.10
C THR A 102 17.93 8.57 7.59
N ILE A 103 17.08 8.86 6.60
CA ILE A 103 16.25 7.85 5.95
C ILE A 103 17.12 6.84 5.18
N LYS A 104 18.11 7.32 4.41
CA LYS A 104 19.04 6.45 3.65
C LYS A 104 19.90 5.57 4.54
N GLU A 105 20.34 6.08 5.69
CA GLU A 105 21.15 5.32 6.65
C GLU A 105 20.38 4.22 7.37
N ARG A 106 19.05 4.35 7.48
CA ARG A 106 18.21 3.49 8.32
C ARG A 106 17.24 2.60 7.54
N LEU A 107 16.95 2.92 6.28
CA LEU A 107 16.13 2.12 5.40
C LEU A 107 16.98 1.49 4.31
N ASP A 108 16.83 0.17 4.15
CA ASP A 108 17.46 -0.57 3.08
C ASP A 108 16.43 -0.91 2.00
N LEU A 109 16.72 -0.55 0.74
CA LEU A 109 15.91 -0.98 -0.41
C LEU A 109 16.09 -2.45 -0.78
N SER A 110 17.07 -3.14 -0.18
CA SER A 110 17.33 -4.56 -0.44
C SER A 110 16.19 -5.45 0.05
N THR A 111 15.42 -4.99 1.03
CA THR A 111 14.18 -5.59 1.48
C THR A 111 13.02 -5.00 0.69
N CYS A 112 12.54 -5.71 -0.34
CA CYS A 112 11.48 -5.28 -1.26
C CYS A 112 10.16 -4.83 -0.60
N SER A 113 10.00 -5.01 0.72
CA SER A 113 8.82 -4.66 1.51
C SER A 113 8.41 -3.18 1.44
N LEU A 114 9.37 -2.25 1.46
CA LEU A 114 9.06 -0.82 1.46
C LEU A 114 8.40 -0.38 0.13
N VAL A 115 9.01 -0.78 -0.99
CA VAL A 115 8.54 -0.42 -2.34
C VAL A 115 7.19 -1.07 -2.63
N ASP A 116 7.00 -2.33 -2.19
CA ASP A 116 5.73 -3.04 -2.35
C ASP A 116 4.59 -2.37 -1.56
N ARG A 117 4.85 -1.92 -0.33
CA ARG A 117 3.85 -1.19 0.47
C ARG A 117 3.51 0.18 -0.13
N LEU A 118 4.50 0.88 -0.69
CA LEU A 118 4.26 2.16 -1.39
C LEU A 118 3.43 1.97 -2.66
N LEU A 119 3.59 0.85 -3.36
CA LEU A 119 2.74 0.47 -4.48
C LEU A 119 1.32 0.11 -4.03
N GLU A 120 1.16 -0.69 -2.97
CA GLU A 120 -0.14 -1.08 -2.41
C GLU A 120 -0.97 0.15 -2.02
N LYS A 121 -0.30 1.15 -1.45
CA LYS A 121 -0.90 2.43 -1.06
C LYS A 121 -1.05 3.43 -2.22
N ARG A 122 -0.68 3.06 -3.44
CA ARG A 122 -0.76 3.89 -4.66
C ARG A 122 0.03 5.19 -4.60
N ILE A 123 1.06 5.24 -3.75
CA ILE A 123 2.03 6.36 -3.72
C ILE A 123 2.93 6.28 -4.96
N ILE A 124 3.27 5.06 -5.38
CA ILE A 124 3.99 4.79 -6.63
C ILE A 124 3.21 3.82 -7.51
N ASN A 125 3.59 3.72 -8.78
CA ASN A 125 3.04 2.76 -9.74
C ASN A 125 4.05 1.67 -10.13
N GLU A 126 3.59 0.67 -10.89
CA GLU A 126 4.42 -0.48 -11.31
C GLU A 126 5.68 -0.05 -12.08
N LYS A 127 5.55 0.93 -12.99
CA LYS A 127 6.68 1.45 -13.76
C LYS A 127 7.74 2.09 -12.86
N GLN A 128 7.32 2.85 -11.85
CA GLN A 128 8.21 3.46 -10.87
C GLN A 128 8.85 2.41 -9.97
N LYS A 129 8.08 1.41 -9.51
CA LYS A 129 8.60 0.26 -8.77
C LYS A 129 9.73 -0.43 -9.55
N THR A 130 9.50 -0.78 -10.81
CA THR A 130 10.53 -1.43 -11.65
C THR A 130 11.80 -0.58 -11.71
N GLN A 131 11.70 0.73 -11.86
CA GLN A 131 12.86 1.62 -11.91
C GLN A 131 13.63 1.73 -10.58
N ILE A 132 12.98 1.45 -9.45
CA ILE A 132 13.59 1.49 -8.11
C ILE A 132 14.19 0.14 -7.74
N THR A 133 13.57 -0.96 -8.16
CA THR A 133 13.98 -2.33 -7.79
C THR A 133 14.91 -2.99 -8.80
N ASP A 134 14.99 -2.48 -10.04
CA ASP A 134 15.87 -3.00 -11.08
C ASP A 134 17.35 -2.89 -10.67
N GLN A 135 17.97 -4.03 -10.38
CA GLN A 135 19.39 -4.11 -10.00
C GLN A 135 20.34 -4.01 -11.20
N HIS A 136 19.83 -4.06 -12.43
CA HIS A 136 20.61 -4.05 -13.67
C HIS A 136 20.62 -2.67 -14.35
N CYS A 137 19.96 -1.66 -13.77
CA CYS A 137 19.91 -0.30 -14.31
C CYS A 137 21.20 0.53 -14.14
N GLY A 138 22.23 -0.02 -13.48
CA GLY A 138 23.51 0.67 -13.23
C GLY A 138 23.46 1.72 -12.10
N LEU A 139 22.33 1.90 -11.43
CA LEU A 139 22.20 2.82 -10.29
C LEU A 139 22.66 2.17 -8.98
N THR A 140 23.31 2.95 -8.12
CA THR A 140 23.65 2.53 -6.75
C THR A 140 22.40 2.42 -5.87
N ALA A 141 22.49 1.71 -4.73
CA ALA A 141 21.39 1.62 -3.77
C ALA A 141 20.93 3.02 -3.31
N ASP A 142 21.88 3.91 -3.04
CA ASP A 142 21.65 5.31 -2.70
C ASP A 142 20.88 6.06 -3.77
N GLN A 143 21.29 5.95 -5.04
CA GLN A 143 20.60 6.62 -6.15
C GLN A 143 19.17 6.10 -6.34
N ARG A 144 18.95 4.80 -6.12
CA ARG A 144 17.60 4.21 -6.15
C ARG A 144 16.75 4.72 -4.97
N MET A 145 17.36 4.90 -3.80
CA MET A 145 16.69 5.50 -2.64
C MET A 145 16.37 6.98 -2.87
N ASP A 146 17.29 7.75 -3.42
CA ASP A 146 17.07 9.16 -3.77
C ASP A 146 15.88 9.30 -4.75
N LYS A 147 15.77 8.37 -5.70
CA LYS A 147 14.64 8.31 -6.64
C LYS A 147 13.33 7.97 -5.94
N LEU A 148 13.32 6.99 -5.03
CA LEU A 148 12.13 6.65 -4.23
C LEU A 148 11.67 7.86 -3.39
N LEU A 149 12.59 8.49 -2.67
CA LEU A 149 12.29 9.65 -1.82
C LEU A 149 11.84 10.85 -2.65
N SER A 150 12.36 11.03 -3.86
CA SER A 150 11.87 12.04 -4.80
C SER A 150 10.40 11.81 -5.19
N LEU A 151 10.02 10.56 -5.46
CA LEU A 151 8.62 10.20 -5.77
C LEU A 151 7.68 10.41 -4.57
N VAL A 152 8.12 10.05 -3.36
CA VAL A 152 7.35 10.29 -2.14
C VAL A 152 7.15 11.79 -1.92
N LYS A 153 8.20 12.60 -2.08
CA LYS A 153 8.13 14.07 -1.98
C LYS A 153 7.16 14.68 -2.98
N ALA A 154 7.23 14.29 -4.25
CA ALA A 154 6.30 14.74 -5.29
C ALA A 154 4.85 14.34 -4.95
N SER A 155 4.65 13.17 -4.35
CA SER A 155 3.33 12.72 -3.91
C SER A 155 2.79 13.52 -2.72
N ILE A 156 3.66 13.95 -1.80
CA ILE A 156 3.30 14.82 -0.66
C ILE A 156 2.83 16.21 -1.13
N GLU A 157 3.40 16.74 -2.20
CA GLU A 157 2.95 18.02 -2.79
C GLU A 157 1.52 17.91 -3.33
N VAL A 158 1.13 16.73 -3.82
CA VAL A 158 -0.22 16.45 -4.34
C VAL A 158 -1.20 16.12 -3.21
N ASP A 159 -0.79 15.27 -2.28
CA ASP A 159 -1.59 14.87 -1.13
C ASP A 159 -0.70 14.79 0.12
N SER A 160 -0.90 15.73 1.04
CA SER A 160 -0.09 15.81 2.25
C SER A 160 -0.26 14.61 3.19
N GLN A 161 -1.34 13.84 3.04
CA GLN A 161 -1.55 12.59 3.78
C GLN A 161 -0.54 11.51 3.40
N VAL A 162 0.13 11.63 2.25
CA VAL A 162 1.21 10.72 1.85
C VAL A 162 2.33 10.70 2.88
N PHE A 163 2.59 11.82 3.58
CA PHE A 163 3.58 11.85 4.65
C PHE A 163 3.20 10.94 5.81
N HIS A 164 1.95 11.03 6.29
CA HIS A 164 1.44 10.14 7.34
C HIS A 164 1.53 8.68 6.90
N LEU A 165 1.13 8.40 5.67
CA LEU A 165 1.14 7.05 5.11
C LEU A 165 2.55 6.50 4.99
N PHE A 166 3.51 7.32 4.58
CA PHE A 166 4.92 6.96 4.53
C PHE A 166 5.47 6.60 5.92
N VAL A 167 5.16 7.41 6.94
CA VAL A 167 5.53 7.13 8.33
C VAL A 167 4.89 5.82 8.83
N GLU A 168 3.63 5.58 8.48
CA GLU A 168 2.94 4.33 8.82
C GLU A 168 3.61 3.11 8.16
N ILE A 169 4.00 3.23 6.89
CA ILE A 169 4.70 2.17 6.15
C ILE A 169 6.05 1.84 6.82
N ILE A 170 6.82 2.85 7.24
CA ILE A 170 8.09 2.64 7.96
C ILE A 170 7.84 1.84 9.26
N LYS A 171 6.81 2.19 10.02
CA LYS A 171 6.47 1.47 11.27
C LYS A 171 6.05 0.02 11.02
N GLN A 172 5.48 -0.29 9.85
CA GLN A 172 5.07 -1.66 9.51
C GLN A 172 6.25 -2.64 9.32
N GLU A 173 7.48 -2.13 9.17
CA GLU A 173 8.67 -2.99 9.16
C GLU A 173 8.98 -3.58 10.54
N ASN A 174 8.37 -3.06 11.61
CA ASN A 174 8.41 -3.61 12.97
C ASN A 174 9.83 -3.85 13.48
N THR A 175 10.73 -2.88 13.27
CA THR A 175 12.09 -2.88 13.81
C THR A 175 12.30 -1.67 14.70
N LEU A 176 13.22 -1.79 15.67
CA LEU A 176 13.59 -0.67 16.53
C LEU A 176 14.17 0.51 15.73
N ILE A 177 14.86 0.23 14.62
CA ILE A 177 15.47 1.25 13.75
C ILE A 177 14.36 2.04 13.04
N THR A 178 13.38 1.34 12.47
CA THR A 178 12.28 1.93 11.71
C THR A 178 11.30 2.67 12.62
N ASP A 179 11.02 2.16 13.82
CA ASP A 179 10.22 2.87 14.83
C ASP A 179 10.88 4.17 15.27
N ARG A 180 12.20 4.15 15.55
CA ARG A 180 12.95 5.36 15.88
C ARG A 180 13.00 6.34 14.72
N LEU A 181 13.12 5.86 13.49
CA LEU A 181 13.07 6.71 12.30
C LEU A 181 11.70 7.39 12.17
N ALA A 182 10.60 6.63 12.25
CA ALA A 182 9.24 7.15 12.20
C ALA A 182 9.00 8.23 13.28
N GLN A 183 9.45 7.98 14.52
CA GLN A 183 9.36 8.96 15.59
C GLN A 183 10.17 10.22 15.29
N THR A 184 11.40 10.07 14.77
CA THR A 184 12.25 11.19 14.38
C THR A 184 11.57 12.08 13.33
N LEU A 185 10.92 11.49 12.32
CA LEU A 185 10.19 12.23 11.29
C LEU A 185 9.01 13.01 11.89
N LEU A 186 8.24 12.39 12.79
CA LEU A 186 7.11 13.04 13.45
C LEU A 186 7.57 14.17 14.40
N ASP A 187 8.67 13.99 15.13
CA ASP A 187 9.21 15.01 16.02
C ASP A 187 9.76 16.22 15.24
N TYR A 188 10.43 15.97 14.11
CA TYR A 188 10.86 17.03 13.19
C TYR A 188 9.66 17.78 12.61
N TYR A 189 8.62 17.06 12.19
CA TYR A 189 7.38 17.66 11.71
C TYR A 189 6.75 18.57 12.76
N LYS A 190 6.62 18.09 14.01
CA LYS A 190 6.05 18.88 15.12
C LYS A 190 6.89 20.11 15.47
N ARG A 191 8.21 20.03 15.33
CA ARG A 191 9.12 21.17 15.55
C ARG A 191 8.96 22.28 14.52
N LEU A 192 8.47 21.94 13.33
CA LEU A 192 8.29 22.87 12.20
C LEU A 192 6.85 23.41 12.07
N LEU A 193 5.90 22.89 12.88
CA LEU A 193 4.54 23.44 13.02
C LEU A 193 4.57 24.82 13.68
#